data_AF-A0A397SJY4-F1
#
_entry.id   AF-A0A397SJY4-F1
#
_cell.length_a   1.000
_cell.length_b   1.000
_cell.length_c   1.000
_cell.angle_alpha   90.00
_cell.angle_beta   90.00
_cell.angle_gamma   90.00
#
_symmetry.space_group_name_H-M   'P 1'
#
loop_
_entity.id
_entity.type
_entity.pdbx_description
1 polymer ?
#
loop_
_entity_poly.entity_id
_entity_poly.type
_entity_poly.pdbx_seq_one_letter_code
_entity_poly.pdbx_strand_id
1 'polypeptide(L)'
;MVKSKKGLSAAEKRKRLEALFHETKEFYQLKELEKIAPKVKGIVSQSVKEVLQSLVDDDLVASDKIGTSNYFWSFPSSALQSRRTKIEVLTQELQKLKEKNAELQSNIGVAYGGREESDDRAVLLKKVAELETTNKKHQENLARFRECDPTLLEAKENHANIALECGNRWTENIFILQSYCSNKFNIERSDFNQQFGIPEDLDTL
;
A
#
# COMPACT_ATOMS: atom_id res chain seq x y z
N MET A 1 -67.26 -40.48 0.09
CA MET A 1 -66.40 -39.36 0.54
C MET A 1 -65.31 -39.12 -0.50
N VAL A 2 -65.29 -37.93 -1.08
CA VAL A 2 -64.35 -37.51 -2.13
C VAL A 2 -62.95 -37.42 -1.53
N LYS A 3 -62.00 -38.24 -1.99
CA LYS A 3 -60.57 -38.10 -1.65
C LYS A 3 -60.06 -36.81 -2.29
N SER A 4 -60.00 -35.74 -1.50
CA SER A 4 -59.29 -34.51 -1.87
C SER A 4 -57.83 -34.87 -2.24
N LYS A 5 -57.45 -34.61 -3.50
CA LYS A 5 -56.08 -34.74 -3.97
C LYS A 5 -55.25 -33.62 -3.31
N LYS A 6 -54.67 -33.87 -2.13
CA LYS A 6 -53.63 -32.99 -1.56
C LYS A 6 -52.55 -32.82 -2.63
N GLY A 7 -52.33 -31.58 -3.06
CA GLY A 7 -51.22 -31.24 -3.96
C GLY A 7 -49.89 -31.60 -3.29
N LEU A 8 -48.90 -32.00 -4.10
CA LEU A 8 -47.56 -32.26 -3.58
C LEU A 8 -46.97 -30.99 -2.94
N SER A 9 -46.38 -31.15 -1.77
CA SER A 9 -45.55 -30.12 -1.14
C SER A 9 -44.27 -29.85 -1.94
N ALA A 10 -43.63 -28.70 -1.71
CA ALA A 10 -42.37 -28.36 -2.38
C ALA A 10 -41.27 -29.41 -2.14
N ALA A 11 -41.13 -29.90 -0.90
CA ALA A 11 -40.16 -30.93 -0.55
C ALA A 11 -40.43 -32.27 -1.26
N GLU A 12 -41.70 -32.67 -1.40
CA GLU A 12 -42.06 -33.88 -2.15
C GLU A 12 -41.77 -33.74 -3.64
N LYS A 13 -42.00 -32.56 -4.23
CA LYS A 13 -41.64 -32.30 -5.64
C LYS A 13 -40.13 -32.42 -5.85
N ARG A 14 -39.32 -31.84 -4.95
CA ARG A 14 -37.85 -31.92 -4.97
C ARG A 14 -37.39 -33.39 -4.94
N LYS A 15 -37.86 -34.16 -3.94
CA LYS A 15 -37.51 -35.57 -3.79
C LYS A 15 -37.91 -36.43 -4.99
N ARG A 16 -39.08 -36.17 -5.58
CA ARG A 16 -39.54 -36.92 -6.75
C ARG A 16 -38.79 -36.56 -8.02
N LEU A 17 -38.40 -35.30 -8.20
CA LEU A 17 -37.59 -34.87 -9.34
C LEU A 17 -36.17 -35.41 -9.24
N GLU A 18 -35.56 -35.38 -8.05
CA GLU A 18 -34.27 -36.01 -7.78
C GLU A 18 -34.32 -37.53 -8.04
N ALA A 19 -35.36 -38.21 -7.55
CA ALA A 19 -35.55 -39.65 -7.79
C ALA A 19 -35.69 -39.97 -9.28
N LEU A 20 -36.26 -39.08 -10.10
CA LEU A 20 -36.32 -39.27 -11.56
C LEU A 20 -34.90 -39.38 -12.14
N PHE A 21 -34.00 -38.46 -11.79
CA PHE A 21 -32.61 -38.51 -12.24
C PHE A 21 -31.88 -39.77 -11.76
N HIS A 22 -32.10 -40.19 -10.51
CA HIS A 22 -31.44 -41.36 -9.93
C HIS A 22 -31.94 -42.69 -10.51
N GLU A 23 -33.22 -42.76 -10.88
CA GLU A 23 -33.82 -43.94 -11.50
C GLU A 23 -33.40 -44.09 -12.96
N THR A 24 -33.45 -43.02 -13.74
CA THR A 24 -33.15 -43.07 -15.17
C THR A 24 -31.65 -43.04 -15.45
N LYS A 25 -30.86 -42.40 -14.57
CA LYS A 25 -29.40 -42.25 -14.69
C LYS A 25 -28.99 -41.61 -16.03
N GLU A 26 -29.81 -40.69 -16.52
CA GLU A 26 -29.60 -39.94 -17.76
C GLU A 26 -29.45 -38.44 -17.48
N PHE A 27 -28.99 -37.72 -18.50
CA PHE A 27 -29.00 -36.26 -18.54
C PHE A 27 -30.24 -35.76 -19.25
N TYR A 28 -30.72 -34.58 -18.87
CA TYR A 28 -31.89 -33.96 -19.49
C TYR A 28 -31.70 -32.48 -19.73
N GLN A 29 -32.37 -31.97 -20.75
CA GLN A 29 -32.61 -30.55 -20.92
C GLN A 29 -33.89 -30.13 -20.17
N LEU A 30 -34.01 -28.84 -19.86
CA LEU A 30 -35.19 -28.30 -19.17
C LEU A 30 -36.50 -28.65 -19.91
N LYS A 31 -36.52 -28.56 -21.25
CA LYS A 31 -37.69 -28.88 -22.09
C LYS A 31 -38.09 -30.36 -22.02
N GLU A 32 -37.14 -31.25 -21.75
CA GLU A 32 -37.38 -32.69 -21.63
C GLU A 32 -37.93 -33.00 -20.24
N LEU A 33 -37.35 -32.40 -19.19
CA LEU A 33 -37.84 -32.51 -17.81
C LEU A 33 -39.28 -31.98 -17.67
N GLU A 34 -39.61 -30.88 -18.33
CA GLU A 34 -40.98 -30.34 -18.35
C GLU A 34 -42.00 -31.31 -18.97
N LYS A 35 -41.58 -32.24 -19.83
CA LYS A 35 -42.44 -33.28 -20.40
C LYS A 35 -42.49 -34.56 -19.58
N ILE A 36 -41.34 -34.97 -19.03
CA ILE A 36 -41.18 -36.27 -18.34
C ILE A 36 -41.64 -36.17 -16.88
N ALA A 37 -41.27 -35.11 -16.16
CA ALA A 37 -41.57 -34.96 -14.74
C ALA A 37 -43.07 -34.94 -14.40
N PRO A 38 -43.96 -34.31 -15.19
CA PRO A 38 -45.40 -34.42 -14.98
C PRO A 38 -45.97 -35.81 -15.27
N LYS A 39 -45.46 -36.48 -16.31
CA LYS A 39 -45.94 -37.80 -16.74
C LYS A 39 -45.54 -38.93 -15.79
N VAL A 40 -44.28 -38.93 -15.36
CA VAL A 40 -43.69 -40.05 -14.60
C VAL A 40 -43.85 -39.83 -13.10
N LYS A 41 -43.70 -38.58 -12.62
CA LYS A 41 -43.65 -38.27 -11.18
C LYS A 41 -44.83 -37.44 -10.67
N GLY A 42 -45.71 -36.99 -11.56
CA GLY A 42 -46.91 -36.22 -11.21
C GLY A 42 -46.63 -34.80 -10.73
N ILE A 43 -45.48 -34.23 -11.11
CA ILE A 43 -45.12 -32.84 -10.77
C ILE A 43 -45.85 -31.87 -11.71
N VAL A 44 -46.38 -30.77 -11.17
CA VAL A 44 -47.06 -29.75 -12.00
C VAL A 44 -46.04 -29.11 -12.95
N SER A 45 -46.30 -29.11 -14.26
CA SER A 45 -45.38 -28.65 -15.31
C SER A 45 -44.79 -27.26 -15.03
N GLN A 46 -45.62 -26.31 -14.59
CA GLN A 46 -45.20 -24.93 -14.29
C GLN A 46 -44.20 -24.84 -13.11
N SER A 47 -44.19 -25.84 -12.22
CA SER A 47 -43.29 -25.88 -11.06
C SER A 47 -41.99 -26.64 -11.32
N VAL A 48 -41.84 -27.32 -12.47
CA VAL A 48 -40.65 -28.14 -12.76
C VAL A 48 -39.38 -27.29 -12.79
N LYS A 49 -39.42 -26.12 -13.42
CA LYS A 49 -38.28 -25.20 -13.51
C LYS A 49 -37.81 -24.72 -12.13
N GLU A 50 -38.74 -24.28 -11.28
CA GLU A 50 -38.44 -23.79 -9.93
C GLU A 50 -37.87 -24.90 -9.04
N VAL A 51 -38.48 -26.10 -9.09
CA VAL A 51 -38.02 -27.26 -8.34
C VAL A 51 -36.63 -27.69 -8.81
N LEU A 52 -36.37 -27.70 -10.13
CA LEU A 52 -35.05 -27.99 -10.69
C LEU A 52 -34.02 -26.97 -10.22
N GLN A 53 -34.33 -25.67 -10.29
CA GLN A 53 -33.41 -24.62 -9.84
C GLN A 53 -33.07 -24.80 -8.36
N SER A 54 -34.05 -25.04 -7.49
CA SER A 54 -33.77 -25.28 -6.07
C SER A 54 -32.93 -26.55 -5.80
N LEU A 55 -32.95 -27.55 -6.69
CA LEU A 55 -32.08 -28.73 -6.57
C LEU A 55 -30.65 -28.45 -7.08
N VAL A 56 -30.51 -27.58 -8.09
CA VAL A 56 -29.20 -27.12 -8.57
C VAL A 56 -28.55 -26.21 -7.54
N ASP A 57 -29.31 -25.28 -6.94
CA ASP A 57 -28.80 -24.33 -5.94
C ASP A 57 -28.28 -25.04 -4.67
N ASP A 58 -28.85 -26.21 -4.33
CA ASP A 58 -28.43 -27.04 -3.19
C ASP A 58 -27.40 -28.14 -3.60
N ASP A 59 -26.80 -28.05 -4.79
CA ASP A 59 -25.82 -29.01 -5.34
C ASP A 59 -26.30 -30.48 -5.41
N LEU A 60 -27.62 -30.72 -5.41
CA LEU A 60 -28.23 -32.05 -5.52
C LEU A 60 -28.36 -32.51 -6.98
N VAL A 61 -28.50 -31.56 -7.91
CA VAL A 61 -28.51 -31.78 -9.36
C VAL A 61 -27.37 -30.97 -9.96
N ALA A 62 -26.48 -31.66 -10.67
CA ALA A 62 -25.44 -30.98 -11.43
C ALA A 62 -26.03 -30.36 -12.69
N SER A 63 -25.52 -29.18 -13.05
CA SER A 63 -25.88 -28.52 -14.29
C SER A 63 -24.62 -28.02 -15.00
N ASP A 64 -24.58 -28.15 -16.31
CA ASP A 64 -23.50 -27.59 -17.13
C ASP A 64 -24.04 -27.11 -18.47
N LYS A 65 -23.36 -26.11 -19.03
CA LYS A 65 -23.73 -25.49 -20.29
C LYS A 65 -22.81 -26.00 -21.39
N ILE A 66 -23.36 -26.82 -22.27
CA ILE A 66 -22.65 -27.38 -23.41
C ILE A 66 -23.22 -26.75 -24.68
N GLY A 67 -22.43 -25.89 -25.32
CA GLY A 67 -22.85 -25.07 -26.46
C GLY A 67 -23.93 -24.05 -26.08
N THR A 68 -25.07 -24.11 -26.75
CA THR A 68 -26.22 -23.21 -26.50
C THR A 68 -27.21 -23.73 -25.46
N SER A 69 -27.00 -24.95 -24.93
CA SER A 69 -27.98 -25.66 -24.12
C SER A 69 -27.45 -25.98 -22.73
N ASN A 70 -28.32 -25.90 -21.72
CA ASN A 70 -28.03 -26.33 -20.35
C ASN A 70 -28.50 -27.78 -20.17
N TYR A 71 -27.62 -28.61 -19.64
CA TYR A 71 -27.86 -30.01 -19.32
C TYR A 71 -27.88 -30.21 -17.81
N PHE A 72 -28.79 -31.05 -17.34
CA PHE A 72 -28.99 -31.35 -15.92
C PHE A 72 -28.90 -32.85 -15.69
N TRP A 73 -28.21 -33.26 -14.63
CA TRP A 73 -28.10 -34.67 -14.25
C TRP A 73 -27.87 -34.81 -12.75
N SER A 74 -28.24 -35.97 -12.20
CA SER A 74 -27.87 -36.34 -10.84
C SER A 74 -27.68 -37.85 -10.76
N PHE A 75 -26.57 -38.26 -10.17
CA PHE A 75 -26.26 -39.68 -9.95
C PHE A 75 -26.25 -39.98 -8.45
N PRO A 76 -26.69 -41.19 -8.03
CA PRO A 76 -26.67 -41.58 -6.63
C PRO A 76 -25.28 -41.48 -5.97
N SER A 77 -24.20 -41.65 -6.75
CA SER A 77 -22.81 -41.55 -6.29
C SER A 77 -22.28 -40.11 -6.22
N SER A 78 -22.96 -39.14 -6.82
CA SER A 78 -22.46 -37.76 -6.95
C SER A 78 -22.31 -37.07 -5.59
N ALA A 79 -23.31 -37.22 -4.71
CA ALA A 79 -23.26 -36.66 -3.36
C ALA A 79 -22.13 -37.25 -2.51
N LEU A 80 -21.87 -38.55 -2.65
CA LEU A 80 -20.76 -39.23 -1.96
C LEU A 80 -19.42 -38.74 -2.50
N GLN A 81 -19.28 -38.64 -3.82
CA GLN A 81 -18.04 -38.21 -4.46
C GLN A 81 -17.71 -36.75 -4.12
N SER A 82 -18.68 -35.84 -4.19
CA SER A 82 -18.51 -34.43 -3.81
C SER A 82 -18.02 -34.30 -2.37
N ARG A 83 -18.64 -35.04 -1.42
CA ARG A 83 -18.19 -35.07 -0.02
C ARG A 83 -16.77 -35.61 0.13
N ARG A 84 -16.40 -36.69 -0.60
CA ARG A 84 -15.05 -37.24 -0.58
C ARG A 84 -14.01 -36.23 -1.09
N THR A 85 -14.25 -35.61 -2.24
CA THR A 85 -13.37 -34.58 -2.80
C THR A 85 -13.25 -33.40 -1.84
N LYS A 86 -14.36 -32.98 -1.20
CA LYS A 86 -14.31 -31.90 -0.21
C LYS A 86 -13.47 -32.27 1.01
N ILE A 87 -13.60 -33.49 1.53
CA ILE A 87 -12.77 -34.00 2.63
C ILE A 87 -11.30 -34.01 2.22
N GLU A 88 -10.98 -34.47 1.02
CA GLU A 88 -9.60 -34.54 0.52
C GLU A 88 -8.98 -33.13 0.41
N VAL A 89 -9.69 -32.19 -0.21
CA VAL A 89 -9.25 -30.79 -0.33
C VAL A 89 -9.03 -30.17 1.04
N LEU A 90 -9.99 -30.31 1.96
CA LEU A 90 -9.87 -29.77 3.32
C LEU A 90 -8.73 -30.41 4.10
N THR A 91 -8.48 -31.71 3.89
CA THR A 91 -7.39 -32.44 4.54
C THR A 91 -6.02 -31.94 4.05
N GLN A 92 -5.88 -31.71 2.74
CA GLN A 92 -4.66 -31.15 2.15
C GLN A 92 -4.42 -29.71 2.64
N GLU A 93 -5.47 -28.90 2.73
CA GLU A 93 -5.38 -27.53 3.23
C GLU A 93 -4.99 -27.50 4.72
N LEU A 94 -5.59 -28.37 5.53
CA LEU A 94 -5.27 -28.52 6.95
C LEU A 94 -3.81 -28.95 7.14
N GLN A 95 -3.31 -29.88 6.32
CA GLN A 95 -1.91 -30.29 6.35
C GLN A 95 -0.96 -29.13 6.04
N LYS A 96 -1.22 -28.37 4.97
CA LYS A 96 -0.43 -27.17 4.61
C LYS A 96 -0.43 -26.13 5.72
N LEU A 97 -1.59 -25.88 6.35
CA LEU A 97 -1.69 -24.93 7.45
C LEU A 97 -0.95 -25.40 8.70
N LYS A 98 -0.95 -26.71 8.99
CA LYS A 98 -0.18 -27.29 10.08
C LYS A 98 1.32 -27.13 9.88
N GLU A 99 1.81 -27.43 8.68
CA GLU A 99 3.22 -27.25 8.32
C GLU A 99 3.65 -25.79 8.46
N LYS A 100 2.85 -24.87 7.92
CA LYS A 100 3.09 -23.42 8.04
C LYS A 100 3.07 -22.93 9.50
N ASN A 101 2.16 -23.47 10.32
CA ASN A 101 2.11 -23.11 11.73
C ASN A 101 3.37 -23.59 12.48
N ALA A 102 3.81 -24.84 12.23
CA ALA A 102 5.04 -25.36 12.80
C ALA A 102 6.27 -24.55 12.39
N GLU A 103 6.36 -24.15 11.11
CA GLU A 103 7.41 -23.26 10.60
C GLU A 103 7.39 -21.90 11.32
N LEU A 104 6.22 -21.26 11.42
CA LEU A 104 6.07 -19.97 12.11
C LEU A 104 6.42 -20.06 13.59
N GLN A 105 6.02 -21.12 14.28
CA GLN A 105 6.37 -21.36 15.68
C GLN A 105 7.89 -21.54 15.86
N SER A 106 8.54 -22.26 14.94
CA SER A 106 10.01 -22.39 14.93
C SER A 106 10.69 -21.03 14.73
N ASN A 107 10.24 -20.24 13.76
CA ASN A 107 10.76 -18.91 13.49
C ASN A 107 10.58 -17.94 14.66
N ILE A 108 9.45 -18.02 15.37
CA ILE A 108 9.23 -17.26 16.61
C ILE A 108 10.24 -17.66 17.67
N GLY A 109 10.47 -18.96 17.88
CA GLY A 109 11.46 -19.45 18.83
C GLY A 109 12.89 -18.95 18.52
N VAL A 110 13.30 -19.00 17.25
CA VAL A 110 14.60 -18.49 16.81
C VAL A 110 14.72 -16.97 17.04
N ALA A 111 13.67 -16.21 16.71
CA ALA A 111 13.66 -14.76 16.93
C ALA A 111 13.64 -14.38 18.41
N TYR A 112 13.06 -15.22 19.27
CA TYR A 112 12.95 -14.98 20.71
C TYR A 112 14.31 -15.09 21.41
N GLY A 113 15.19 -16.01 21.02
CA GLY A 113 16.49 -16.21 21.70
C GLY A 113 17.42 -14.98 21.70
N GLY A 114 17.22 -14.01 20.79
CA GLY A 114 17.93 -12.72 20.80
C GLY A 114 17.07 -11.54 21.27
N ARG A 115 15.81 -11.80 21.63
CA ARG A 115 14.79 -10.80 21.95
C ARG A 115 14.00 -11.11 23.21
N GLU A 116 14.62 -11.83 24.13
CA GLU A 116 14.03 -12.17 25.40
C GLU A 116 13.61 -10.89 26.14
N GLU A 117 12.38 -10.87 26.65
CA GLU A 117 11.91 -9.77 27.48
C GLU A 117 12.66 -9.82 28.82
N SER A 118 13.56 -8.85 29.00
CA SER A 118 14.27 -8.64 30.25
C SER A 118 14.22 -7.16 30.63
N ASP A 119 14.34 -6.87 31.93
CA ASP A 119 14.39 -5.49 32.42
C ASP A 119 15.58 -4.75 31.79
N ASP A 120 16.72 -5.42 31.62
CA ASP A 120 17.90 -4.87 30.95
C ASP A 120 17.60 -4.47 29.49
N ARG A 121 16.87 -5.31 28.76
CA ARG A 121 16.44 -4.99 27.38
C ARG A 121 15.53 -3.78 27.35
N ALA A 122 14.58 -3.67 28.28
CA ALA A 122 13.69 -2.52 28.36
C ALA A 122 14.46 -1.22 28.66
N VAL A 123 15.43 -1.28 29.58
CA VAL A 123 16.31 -0.16 29.89
C VAL A 123 17.18 0.23 28.69
N LEU A 124 17.77 -0.74 27.99
CA LEU A 124 18.58 -0.50 26.78
C LEU A 124 17.75 0.12 25.66
N LEU A 125 16.54 -0.37 25.40
CA LEU A 125 15.66 0.20 24.38
C LEU A 125 15.30 1.66 24.69
N LYS A 126 15.03 1.97 25.97
CA LYS A 126 14.82 3.35 26.40
C LYS A 126 16.07 4.21 26.19
N LYS A 127 17.25 3.70 26.55
CA LYS A 127 18.53 4.37 26.36
C LYS A 127 18.82 4.67 24.88
N VAL A 128 18.53 3.72 23.99
CA VAL A 128 18.68 3.90 22.54
C VAL A 128 17.78 5.04 22.05
N ALA A 129 16.51 5.06 22.43
CA ALA A 129 15.59 6.13 22.03
C ALA A 129 16.03 7.52 22.54
N GLU A 130 16.54 7.60 23.77
CA GLU A 130 17.11 8.82 24.35
C GLU A 130 18.35 9.30 23.58
N LEU A 131 19.26 8.38 23.23
CA LEU A 131 20.48 8.68 22.47
C LEU A 131 20.17 9.09 21.03
N GLU A 132 19.22 8.45 20.36
CA GLU A 132 18.78 8.83 19.02
C GLU A 132 18.20 10.25 19.00
N THR A 133 17.36 10.56 19.99
CA THR A 133 16.80 11.91 20.16
C THR A 133 17.89 12.94 20.40
N THR A 134 18.88 12.60 21.23
CA THR A 134 20.01 13.49 21.56
C THR A 134 20.91 13.70 20.35
N ASN A 135 21.24 12.64 19.62
CA ASN A 135 22.03 12.71 18.40
C ASN A 135 21.35 13.57 17.33
N LYS A 136 20.03 13.42 17.16
CA LYS A 136 19.25 14.27 16.25
C LYS A 136 19.36 15.75 16.63
N LYS A 137 19.19 16.10 17.91
CA LYS A 137 19.37 17.48 18.40
C LYS A 137 20.79 18.01 18.15
N HIS A 138 21.81 17.19 18.35
CA HIS A 138 23.19 17.58 18.07
C HIS A 138 23.44 17.81 16.58
N GLN A 139 22.90 16.96 15.71
CA GLN A 139 22.98 17.15 14.26
C GLN A 139 22.28 18.43 13.80
N GLU A 140 21.08 18.70 14.33
CA GLU A 140 20.35 19.95 14.07
C GLU A 140 21.14 21.18 14.55
N ASN A 141 21.77 21.10 15.72
CA ASN A 141 22.61 22.19 16.22
C ASN A 141 23.86 22.39 15.36
N LEU A 142 24.56 21.32 14.98
CA LEU A 142 25.72 21.40 14.09
C LEU A 142 25.36 22.00 12.73
N ALA A 143 24.19 21.66 12.19
CA ALA A 143 23.72 22.21 10.93
C ALA A 143 23.56 23.75 11.00
N ARG A 144 23.17 24.32 12.15
CA ARG A 144 23.09 25.78 12.34
C ARG A 144 24.45 26.47 12.26
N PHE A 145 25.52 25.79 12.66
CA PHE A 145 26.87 26.35 12.69
C PHE A 145 27.70 25.97 11.47
N ARG A 146 27.08 25.38 10.43
CA ARG A 146 27.77 24.92 9.23
C ARG A 146 28.54 26.03 8.52
N GLU A 147 28.04 27.26 8.56
CA GLU A 147 28.66 28.43 7.92
C GLU A 147 29.65 29.16 8.85
N CYS A 148 29.70 28.79 10.13
CA CYS A 148 30.61 29.33 11.13
C CYS A 148 31.89 28.49 11.23
N ASP A 149 32.45 28.09 10.09
CA ASP A 149 33.75 27.41 10.05
C ASP A 149 34.84 28.41 10.42
N PRO A 150 35.66 28.16 11.46
CA PRO A 150 36.75 29.04 11.86
C PRO A 150 37.69 29.41 10.70
N THR A 151 37.98 28.46 9.81
CA THR A 151 38.88 28.68 8.68
C THR A 151 38.26 29.62 7.63
N LEU A 152 36.95 29.49 7.40
CA LEU A 152 36.20 30.37 6.51
C LEU A 152 36.07 31.78 7.10
N LEU A 153 35.84 31.88 8.41
CA LEU A 153 35.76 33.17 9.12
C LEU A 153 37.10 33.90 9.09
N GLU A 154 38.20 33.21 9.37
CA GLU A 154 39.56 33.77 9.30
C GLU A 154 39.90 34.22 7.87
N ALA A 155 39.56 33.42 6.86
CA ALA A 155 39.73 33.83 5.46
C ALA A 155 38.91 35.08 5.12
N LYS A 156 37.65 35.16 5.56
CA LYS A 156 36.80 36.34 5.36
C LYS A 156 37.38 37.58 6.05
N GLU A 157 37.87 37.44 7.28
CA GLU A 157 38.51 38.52 8.02
C GLU A 157 39.76 39.03 7.30
N ASN A 158 40.64 38.13 6.85
CA ASN A 158 41.83 38.50 6.09
C ASN A 158 41.47 39.22 4.77
N HIS A 159 40.49 38.73 4.03
CA HIS A 159 40.02 39.39 2.82
C HIS A 159 39.39 40.76 3.09
N ALA A 160 38.65 40.91 4.19
CA ALA A 160 38.09 42.19 4.60
C ALA A 160 39.20 43.20 4.94
N ASN A 161 40.24 42.78 5.65
CA ASN A 161 41.40 43.62 5.96
C ASN A 161 42.13 44.06 4.69
N ILE A 162 42.38 43.16 3.74
CA ILE A 162 43.00 43.50 2.45
C ILE A 162 42.12 44.49 1.66
N ALA A 163 40.81 44.29 1.66
CA ALA A 163 39.88 45.18 0.97
C ALA A 163 39.84 46.56 1.61
N LEU A 164 39.89 46.64 2.95
CA LEU A 164 39.98 47.87 3.72
C LEU A 164 41.26 48.65 3.39
N GLU A 165 42.42 47.98 3.46
CA GLU A 165 43.71 48.59 3.10
C GLU A 165 43.72 49.09 1.65
N CYS A 166 43.17 48.29 0.73
CA CYS A 166 43.08 48.69 -0.67
C CYS A 166 42.14 49.89 -0.87
N GLY A 167 40.99 49.90 -0.20
CA GLY A 167 40.05 51.02 -0.22
C GLY A 167 40.72 52.30 0.25
N ASN A 168 41.33 52.26 1.43
CA ASN A 168 42.03 53.41 2.02
C ASN A 168 43.17 53.90 1.14
N ARG A 169 43.97 52.99 0.57
CA ARG A 169 45.03 53.36 -0.37
C ARG A 169 44.51 54.09 -1.61
N TRP A 170 43.40 53.66 -2.18
CA TRP A 170 42.81 54.34 -3.33
C TRP A 170 42.20 55.69 -2.95
N THR A 171 41.56 55.80 -1.78
CA THR A 171 41.08 57.07 -1.24
C THR A 171 42.23 58.06 -1.04
N GLU A 172 43.34 57.63 -0.45
CA GLU A 172 44.54 58.45 -0.30
C GLU A 172 45.10 58.89 -1.66
N ASN A 173 45.18 57.99 -2.64
CA ASN A 173 45.62 58.33 -4.00
C ASN A 173 44.73 59.39 -4.65
N ILE A 174 43.40 59.31 -4.45
CA ILE A 174 42.45 60.32 -4.93
C ILE A 174 42.73 61.67 -4.27
N PHE A 175 42.97 61.71 -2.95
CA PHE A 175 43.29 62.94 -2.23
C PHE A 175 44.62 63.56 -2.69
N ILE A 176 45.62 62.73 -2.97
CA ILE A 176 46.90 63.18 -3.53
C ILE A 176 46.69 63.83 -4.91
N LEU A 177 45.88 63.22 -5.78
CA LEU A 177 45.56 63.77 -7.10
C LEU A 177 44.76 65.08 -6.99
N GLN A 178 43.77 65.15 -6.11
CA GLN A 178 43.03 66.37 -5.81
C GLN A 178 43.97 67.50 -5.38
N SER A 179 44.89 67.22 -4.45
CA SER A 179 45.88 68.19 -3.97
C SER A 179 46.81 68.65 -5.09
N TYR A 180 47.33 67.73 -5.90
CA TYR A 180 48.19 68.07 -7.03
C TYR A 180 47.47 68.92 -8.09
N CYS A 181 46.23 68.56 -8.43
CA CYS A 181 45.43 69.30 -9.41
C CYS A 181 45.09 70.72 -8.91
N SER A 182 44.76 70.85 -7.64
CA SER A 182 44.52 72.16 -7.02
C SER A 182 45.78 73.02 -7.01
N ASN A 183 46.92 72.47 -6.58
CA ASN A 183 48.18 73.20 -6.47
C ASN A 183 48.80 73.58 -7.82
N LYS A 184 48.69 72.71 -8.85
CA LYS A 184 49.38 72.93 -10.14
C LYS A 184 48.52 73.58 -11.21
N PHE A 185 47.22 73.30 -11.20
CA PHE A 185 46.29 73.76 -12.23
C PHE A 185 45.20 74.69 -11.70
N ASN A 186 45.22 75.02 -10.39
CA ASN A 186 44.25 75.90 -9.73
C ASN A 186 42.79 75.43 -9.92
N ILE A 187 42.58 74.12 -9.92
CA ILE A 187 41.26 73.48 -9.98
C ILE A 187 40.72 73.37 -8.55
N GLU A 188 39.49 73.83 -8.31
CA GLU A 188 38.86 73.68 -6.99
C GLU A 188 38.49 72.21 -6.72
N ARG A 189 38.56 71.81 -5.45
CA ARG A 189 38.29 70.41 -5.05
C ARG A 189 36.83 70.01 -5.32
N SER A 190 35.89 70.94 -5.17
CA SER A 190 34.47 70.78 -5.53
C SER A 190 34.29 70.45 -7.00
N ASP A 191 34.91 71.21 -7.91
CA ASP A 191 34.84 71.00 -9.35
C ASP A 191 35.47 69.67 -9.75
N PHE A 192 36.63 69.31 -9.17
CA PHE A 192 37.26 68.01 -9.38
C PHE A 192 36.33 66.87 -8.94
N ASN A 193 35.73 66.98 -7.76
CA ASN A 193 34.83 65.97 -7.22
C ASN A 193 33.58 65.79 -8.08
N GLN A 194 32.96 66.89 -8.49
CA GLN A 194 31.81 66.87 -9.37
C GLN A 194 32.14 66.21 -10.72
N GLN A 195 33.31 66.51 -11.30
CA GLN A 195 33.73 65.98 -12.60
C GLN A 195 33.99 64.47 -12.57
N PHE A 196 34.55 63.94 -11.47
CA PHE A 196 34.86 62.52 -11.31
C PHE A 196 33.79 61.74 -10.52
N GLY A 197 32.68 62.38 -10.13
CA GLY A 197 31.61 61.76 -9.36
C GLY A 197 32.06 61.30 -7.96
N ILE A 198 32.99 62.03 -7.35
CA ILE A 198 33.51 61.73 -6.01
C ILE A 198 32.58 62.37 -4.97
N PRO A 199 32.02 61.59 -4.03
CA PRO A 199 31.21 62.13 -2.94
C PRO A 199 32.01 63.10 -2.06
N GLU A 200 31.36 64.16 -1.56
CA GLU A 200 32.02 65.14 -0.66
C GLU A 200 32.35 64.55 0.72
N ASP A 201 31.62 63.52 1.13
CA ASP A 201 31.80 62.77 2.38
C ASP A 201 32.73 61.56 2.22
N LEU A 202 33.40 61.40 1.07
CA LEU A 202 34.40 60.36 0.90
C LEU A 202 35.55 60.58 1.89
N ASP A 203 35.78 59.59 2.73
CA ASP A 203 36.90 59.53 3.67
C ASP A 203 37.51 58.12 3.71
N THR A 204 38.62 57.96 4.41
CA THR A 204 39.16 56.64 4.72
C THR A 204 38.18 55.86 5.58
N LEU A 205 38.00 54.58 5.23
CA LEU A 205 37.16 53.59 5.91
C LEU A 205 37.76 53.14 7.24
#